data_AF-A0A1H5HJU5-F1
#
_entry.id   AF-A0A1H5HJU5-F1
#
_cell.length_a   1.000
_cell.length_b   1.000
_cell.length_c   1.000
_cell.angle_alpha   90.00
_cell.angle_beta   90.00
_cell.angle_gamma   90.00
#
_symmetry.space_group_name_H-M   'P 1'
#
loop_
_entity.id
_entity.type
_entity.pdbx_description
1 polymer ?
#
loop_
_entity_poly.entity_id
_entity_poly.type
_entity_poly.pdbx_seq_one_letter_code
_entity_poly.pdbx_strand_id
1 'polypeptide(L)'
;MADEADALAAMAEILAPHCHVTRLSGGALIADWKRTRFLGMTPADVRALTGGDAEERAEVVTDLVRAGCATGRSRAPTEAGVRLWLHGTHLLIRTLGFGRVLRLLPVVAPDYARTDRPPAEQVGRLKRAVQSQSRRSCSVNGDCKSEAVTAFVLLRRRGWEAVLHVGVREHPFALHTWVSSAGLCIPDADPGGHAFTPVLSIGRGGP
;
A
#
# COMPACT_ATOMS: atom_id res chain seq x y z
N MET A 1 -24.59 -4.70 -18.12
CA MET A 1 -24.25 -3.65 -17.13
C MET A 1 -23.67 -4.22 -15.83
N ALA A 2 -24.36 -5.11 -15.09
CA ALA A 2 -23.77 -5.71 -13.87
C ALA A 2 -22.51 -6.56 -14.18
N ASP A 3 -22.61 -7.43 -15.18
CA ASP A 3 -21.52 -8.29 -15.68
C ASP A 3 -20.28 -7.51 -16.18
N GLU A 4 -20.48 -6.24 -16.57
CA GLU A 4 -19.43 -5.37 -17.11
C GLU A 4 -18.70 -4.53 -16.05
N ALA A 5 -19.38 -4.21 -14.95
CA ALA A 5 -18.75 -3.57 -13.80
C ALA A 5 -17.89 -4.59 -13.04
N ASP A 6 -18.40 -5.83 -12.93
CA ASP A 6 -17.69 -6.96 -12.32
C ASP A 6 -16.43 -7.33 -13.11
N ALA A 7 -16.51 -7.26 -14.44
CA ALA A 7 -15.38 -7.41 -15.34
C ALA A 7 -14.24 -6.41 -15.08
N LEU A 8 -14.56 -5.11 -15.00
CA LEU A 8 -13.56 -4.08 -14.71
C LEU A 8 -12.99 -4.22 -13.30
N ALA A 9 -13.79 -4.63 -12.33
CA ALA A 9 -13.33 -4.91 -10.97
C ALA A 9 -12.33 -6.08 -10.94
N ALA A 10 -12.63 -7.18 -11.63
CA ALA A 10 -11.74 -8.33 -11.77
C ALA A 10 -10.42 -7.96 -12.48
N MET A 11 -10.49 -7.16 -13.55
CA MET A 11 -9.29 -6.65 -14.22
C MET A 11 -8.46 -5.78 -13.29
N ALA A 12 -9.11 -4.90 -12.53
CA ALA A 12 -8.43 -4.07 -11.57
C ALA A 12 -7.67 -4.96 -10.57
N GLU A 13 -8.28 -5.97 -9.95
CA GLU A 13 -7.61 -6.86 -8.97
C GLU A 13 -6.27 -7.46 -9.45
N ILE A 14 -6.10 -7.67 -10.75
CA ILE A 14 -4.88 -8.24 -11.34
C ILE A 14 -3.79 -7.17 -11.55
N LEU A 15 -4.20 -5.93 -11.79
CA LEU A 15 -3.30 -4.85 -12.15
C LEU A 15 -2.55 -4.28 -10.95
N ALA A 16 -1.36 -3.78 -11.24
CA ALA A 16 -0.53 -3.10 -10.28
C ALA A 16 -1.18 -1.78 -9.82
N PRO A 17 -0.90 -1.33 -8.59
CA PRO A 17 -1.49 -0.10 -8.03
C PRO A 17 -1.26 1.18 -8.85
N HIS A 18 -0.15 1.23 -9.58
CA HIS A 18 0.21 2.34 -10.45
C HIS A 18 -0.47 2.30 -11.82
N CYS A 19 -1.25 1.26 -12.10
CA CYS A 19 -2.02 1.11 -13.33
C CYS A 19 -3.47 1.55 -13.09
N HIS A 20 -4.02 2.29 -14.05
CA HIS A 20 -5.44 2.68 -14.07
C HIS A 20 -6.09 2.16 -15.34
N VAL A 21 -7.26 1.52 -15.22
CA VAL A 21 -8.03 1.04 -16.38
C VAL A 21 -9.11 2.05 -16.70
N THR A 22 -9.09 2.55 -17.93
CA THR A 22 -10.17 3.38 -18.49
C THR A 22 -10.84 2.58 -19.59
N ARG A 23 -12.15 2.39 -19.46
CA ARG A 23 -12.94 1.72 -20.50
C ARG A 23 -13.10 2.63 -21.73
N LEU A 24 -13.02 2.03 -22.92
CA LEU A 24 -13.30 2.68 -24.19
C LEU A 24 -14.39 1.90 -24.95
N SER A 25 -15.03 2.51 -25.94
CA SER A 25 -16.07 1.86 -26.76
C SER A 25 -15.54 0.63 -27.52
N GLY A 26 -14.24 0.60 -27.81
CA GLY A 26 -13.56 -0.49 -28.52
C GLY A 26 -12.62 -1.33 -27.66
N GLY A 27 -12.76 -1.34 -26.33
CA GLY A 27 -11.90 -2.14 -25.44
C GLY A 27 -11.56 -1.43 -24.13
N ALA A 28 -10.30 -1.53 -23.68
CA ALA A 28 -9.83 -0.86 -22.47
C ALA A 28 -8.45 -0.22 -22.68
N LEU A 29 -8.17 0.84 -21.92
CA LEU A 29 -6.88 1.51 -21.87
C LEU A 29 -6.30 1.34 -20.47
N ILE A 30 -5.10 0.77 -20.37
CA ILE A 30 -4.34 0.73 -19.13
C ILE A 30 -3.31 1.86 -19.16
N ALA A 31 -3.45 2.82 -18.25
CA ALA A 31 -2.45 3.86 -18.00
C ALA A 31 -1.49 3.38 -16.90
N ASP A 32 -0.24 3.09 -17.24
CA ASP A 32 0.86 2.81 -16.31
C ASP A 32 1.53 4.15 -15.93
N TRP A 33 1.17 4.67 -14.77
CA TRP A 33 1.71 5.94 -14.25
C TRP A 33 3.14 5.83 -13.76
N LYS A 34 3.63 4.62 -13.44
CA LYS A 34 5.01 4.41 -13.01
C LYS A 34 5.98 4.53 -14.18
N ARG A 35 5.58 4.05 -15.36
CA ARG A 35 6.40 4.07 -16.58
C ARG A 35 5.96 5.12 -17.59
N THR A 36 4.92 5.89 -17.28
CA THR A 36 4.26 6.86 -18.18
C THR A 36 3.93 6.22 -19.54
N ARG A 37 3.27 5.05 -19.50
CA ARG A 37 2.91 4.27 -20.69
C ARG A 37 1.41 4.02 -20.74
N PHE A 38 0.90 3.84 -21.96
CA PHE A 38 -0.49 3.46 -22.20
C PHE A 38 -0.51 2.15 -22.98
N LEU A 39 -1.32 1.20 -22.54
CA LEU A 39 -1.53 -0.09 -23.19
C LEU A 39 -2.99 -0.20 -23.59
N GLY A 40 -3.24 -0.35 -24.88
CA GLY A 40 -4.57 -0.66 -25.40
C GLY A 40 -4.85 -2.14 -25.26
N MET A 41 -6.08 -2.47 -24.87
CA MET A 41 -6.63 -3.82 -24.86
C MET A 41 -7.79 -3.88 -25.84
N THR A 42 -7.81 -4.91 -26.66
CA THR A 42 -8.90 -5.16 -27.60
C THR A 42 -10.15 -5.68 -26.88
N PRO A 43 -11.33 -5.67 -27.52
CA PRO A 43 -12.52 -6.28 -26.95
C PRO A 43 -12.40 -7.80 -26.75
N ALA A 44 -11.48 -8.46 -27.46
CA ALA A 44 -11.19 -9.88 -27.25
C ALA A 44 -10.43 -10.08 -25.93
N ASP A 45 -9.37 -9.28 -25.70
CA ASP A 45 -8.56 -9.36 -24.47
C ASP A 45 -9.38 -9.07 -23.21
N VAL A 46 -10.31 -8.11 -23.28
CA VAL A 46 -11.23 -7.80 -22.18
C VAL A 46 -12.15 -9.00 -21.89
N ARG A 47 -12.67 -9.66 -22.93
CA ARG A 47 -13.54 -10.85 -22.75
C ARG A 47 -12.77 -12.05 -22.20
N ALA A 48 -11.55 -12.27 -22.67
CA ALA A 48 -10.67 -13.34 -22.18
C ALA A 48 -10.40 -13.21 -20.67
N LEU A 49 -10.26 -11.99 -20.16
CA LEU A 49 -10.04 -11.75 -18.73
C LEU A 49 -11.28 -12.02 -17.85
N THR A 50 -12.48 -11.82 -18.39
CA THR A 50 -13.71 -11.77 -17.59
C THR A 50 -14.56 -13.03 -17.70
N GLY A 51 -14.46 -13.74 -18.83
CA GLY A 51 -15.23 -14.96 -19.08
C GLY A 51 -14.56 -15.96 -20.03
N GLY A 52 -13.31 -15.72 -20.43
CA GLY A 52 -12.51 -16.69 -21.19
C GLY A 52 -12.13 -17.90 -20.36
N ASP A 53 -11.63 -18.93 -21.03
CA ASP A 53 -11.10 -20.10 -20.33
C ASP A 53 -9.86 -19.74 -19.48
N ALA A 54 -9.43 -20.68 -18.63
CA ALA A 54 -8.31 -20.42 -17.73
C ALA A 54 -6.98 -20.18 -18.46
N GLU A 55 -6.85 -20.64 -19.71
CA GLU A 55 -5.65 -20.57 -20.53
C GLU A 55 -5.55 -19.22 -21.24
N GLU A 56 -6.61 -18.78 -21.91
CA GLU A 56 -6.74 -17.45 -22.51
C GLU A 56 -6.53 -16.35 -21.47
N ARG A 57 -7.12 -16.51 -20.29
CA ARG A 57 -6.89 -15.58 -19.17
C ARG A 57 -5.43 -15.57 -18.74
N ALA A 58 -4.77 -16.73 -18.67
CA ALA A 58 -3.37 -16.82 -18.26
C ALA A 58 -2.42 -16.16 -19.28
N GLU A 59 -2.72 -16.24 -20.57
CA GLU A 59 -1.96 -15.59 -21.63
C GLU A 59 -2.03 -14.06 -21.50
N VAL A 60 -3.23 -13.49 -21.40
CA VAL A 60 -3.41 -12.04 -21.23
C VAL A 60 -2.76 -11.54 -19.94
N VAL A 61 -2.89 -12.29 -18.83
CA VAL A 61 -2.21 -11.95 -17.58
C VAL A 61 -0.69 -12.01 -17.73
N THR A 62 -0.16 -13.00 -18.45
CA THR A 62 1.29 -13.12 -18.70
C THR A 62 1.82 -11.93 -19.49
N ASP A 63 1.06 -11.46 -20.48
CA ASP A 63 1.41 -10.27 -21.26
C ASP A 63 1.36 -9.00 -20.42
N LEU A 64 0.35 -8.85 -19.55
CA LEU A 64 0.27 -7.75 -18.59
C LEU A 64 1.42 -7.80 -17.57
N VAL A 65 1.84 -8.99 -17.12
CA VAL A 65 3.01 -9.17 -16.23
C VAL A 65 4.29 -8.79 -16.98
N ARG A 66 4.46 -9.22 -18.23
CA ARG A 66 5.61 -8.85 -19.08
C ARG A 66 5.67 -7.34 -19.33
N ALA A 67 4.52 -6.70 -19.52
CA ALA A 67 4.39 -5.26 -19.64
C ALA A 67 4.65 -4.51 -18.30
N GLY A 68 4.67 -5.23 -17.16
CA GLY A 68 4.83 -4.67 -15.82
C GLY A 68 3.57 -4.01 -15.26
N CYS A 69 2.42 -4.29 -15.87
CA CYS A 69 1.12 -3.74 -15.50
C CYS A 69 0.31 -4.66 -14.58
N ALA A 70 0.60 -5.95 -14.57
CA ALA A 70 0.09 -6.88 -13.58
C ALA A 70 1.21 -7.29 -12.62
N THR A 71 0.90 -7.35 -11.33
CA THR A 71 1.79 -8.03 -10.39
C THR A 71 1.40 -9.50 -10.37
N GLY A 72 2.28 -10.39 -10.84
CA GLY A 72 2.11 -11.81 -10.58
C GLY A 72 1.97 -12.01 -9.07
N ARG A 73 0.75 -12.32 -8.61
CA ARG A 73 0.33 -12.57 -7.23
C ARG A 73 1.02 -11.67 -6.20
N SER A 74 0.36 -10.58 -5.77
CA SER A 74 0.82 -9.66 -4.71
C SER A 74 1.58 -10.41 -3.62
N ARG A 75 2.92 -10.30 -3.62
CA ARG A 75 3.75 -11.04 -2.67
C ARG A 75 3.53 -10.44 -1.28
N ALA A 76 3.05 -11.29 -0.37
CA ALA A 76 3.01 -10.98 1.04
C ALA A 76 4.38 -10.42 1.48
N PRO A 77 4.43 -9.41 2.37
CA PRO A 77 5.70 -8.87 2.83
C PRO A 77 6.51 -10.01 3.44
N THR A 78 7.69 -10.28 2.89
CA THR A 78 8.61 -11.22 3.51
C THR A 78 9.14 -10.61 4.79
N GLU A 79 9.37 -11.42 5.82
CA GLU A 79 9.92 -10.94 7.09
C GLU A 79 11.25 -10.19 6.88
N ALA A 80 12.10 -10.69 5.97
CA ALA A 80 13.34 -10.03 5.58
C ALA A 80 13.10 -8.65 4.97
N GLY A 81 12.07 -8.49 4.13
CA GLY A 81 11.69 -7.21 3.53
C GLY A 81 11.17 -6.22 4.57
N VAL A 82 10.32 -6.67 5.50
CA VAL A 82 9.83 -5.84 6.62
C VAL A 82 11.01 -5.37 7.47
N ARG A 83 11.92 -6.27 7.84
CA ARG A 83 13.11 -5.95 8.62
C ARG A 83 14.00 -4.93 7.93
N LEU A 84 14.27 -5.11 6.63
CA LEU A 84 15.08 -4.17 5.85
C LEU A 84 14.46 -2.77 5.84
N TRP A 85 13.16 -2.67 5.56
CA TRP A 85 12.45 -1.39 5.59
C TRP A 85 12.44 -0.75 6.97
N LEU A 86 12.24 -1.55 8.02
CA LEU A 86 12.19 -1.06 9.39
C LEU A 86 13.53 -0.46 9.81
N HIS A 87 14.64 -1.18 9.58
CA HIS A 87 15.97 -0.68 9.88
C HIS A 87 16.35 0.53 9.01
N GLY A 88 16.05 0.50 7.71
CA GLY A 88 16.31 1.61 6.80
C GLY A 88 15.54 2.87 7.21
N THR A 89 14.26 2.71 7.53
CA THR A 89 13.41 3.81 8.03
C THR A 89 13.94 4.37 9.33
N HIS A 90 14.29 3.51 10.29
CA HIS A 90 14.86 3.95 11.56
C HIS A 90 16.16 4.74 11.36
N LEU A 91 17.05 4.25 10.49
CA LEU A 91 18.30 4.94 10.16
C LEU A 91 18.03 6.30 9.49
N LEU A 92 17.08 6.38 8.56
CA LEU A 92 16.69 7.63 7.91
C LEU A 92 16.11 8.63 8.91
N ILE A 93 15.26 8.18 9.84
CA ILE A 93 14.70 9.04 10.89
C ILE A 93 15.82 9.52 11.81
N ARG A 94 16.77 8.66 12.17
CA ARG A 94 17.90 9.01 13.04
C ARG A 94 18.88 10.00 12.40
N THR A 95 19.08 9.90 11.08
CA THR A 95 20.05 10.73 10.34
C THR A 95 19.46 12.04 9.85
N LEU A 96 18.24 12.02 9.29
CA LEU A 96 17.60 13.18 8.67
C LEU A 96 16.57 13.85 9.58
N GLY A 97 16.07 13.14 10.59
CA GLY A 97 14.96 13.58 11.42
C GLY A 97 13.59 13.21 10.81
N PHE A 98 12.62 12.96 11.69
CA PHE A 98 11.30 12.44 11.32
C PHE A 98 10.57 13.34 10.31
N GLY A 99 10.54 14.66 10.52
CA GLY A 99 9.87 15.58 9.60
C GLY A 99 10.45 15.59 8.17
N ARG A 100 11.76 15.38 8.02
CA ARG A 100 12.38 15.25 6.68
C ARG A 100 11.98 13.93 6.01
N VAL A 101 11.92 12.84 6.77
CA VAL A 101 11.45 11.55 6.28
C VAL A 101 10.00 11.64 5.80
N LEU A 102 9.12 12.34 6.53
CA LEU A 102 7.74 12.57 6.11
C LEU A 102 7.65 13.27 4.75
N ARG A 103 8.52 14.24 4.48
CA ARG A 103 8.59 14.95 3.18
C ARG A 103 9.07 14.05 2.03
N LEU A 104 9.77 12.97 2.32
CA LEU A 104 10.22 12.00 1.31
C LEU A 104 9.16 10.91 1.02
N LEU A 105 8.07 10.83 1.81
CA LEU A 105 7.02 9.84 1.61
C LEU A 105 6.43 9.82 0.19
N PRO A 106 6.16 10.95 -0.48
CA PRO A 106 5.65 10.94 -1.85
C PRO A 106 6.60 10.26 -2.85
N VAL A 107 7.90 10.20 -2.55
CA VAL A 107 8.91 9.55 -3.41
C VAL A 107 8.95 8.03 -3.16
N VAL A 108 8.92 7.61 -1.89
CA VAL A 108 9.08 6.20 -1.52
C VAL A 108 7.77 5.40 -1.53
N ALA A 109 6.66 6.11 -1.33
CA ALA A 109 5.29 5.62 -1.24
C ALA A 109 4.35 6.64 -1.92
N PRO A 110 4.43 6.75 -3.26
CA PRO A 110 3.67 7.74 -4.01
C PRO A 110 2.16 7.54 -3.83
N ASP A 111 1.41 8.60 -4.11
CA ASP A 111 -0.03 8.46 -4.21
C ASP A 111 -0.39 7.71 -5.48
N TYR A 112 -0.83 6.47 -5.30
CA TYR A 112 -1.21 5.63 -6.41
C TYR A 112 -2.60 6.04 -6.92
N ALA A 113 -2.76 6.03 -8.24
CA ALA A 113 -4.02 6.31 -8.91
C ALA A 113 -5.16 5.39 -8.43
N ARG A 114 -4.81 4.18 -7.96
CA ARG A 114 -5.72 3.27 -7.29
C ARG A 114 -5.28 2.98 -5.87
N THR A 115 -6.26 2.99 -4.98
CA THR A 115 -6.08 2.69 -3.55
C THR A 115 -7.18 1.76 -3.10
N ASP A 116 -6.87 0.47 -3.01
CA ASP A 116 -7.81 -0.57 -2.61
C ASP A 116 -7.91 -0.64 -1.09
N ARG A 117 -9.11 -0.95 -0.59
CA ARG A 117 -9.26 -1.29 0.82
C ARG A 117 -8.62 -2.68 1.07
N PRO A 118 -7.59 -2.80 1.91
CA PRO A 118 -6.97 -4.08 2.13
C PRO A 118 -7.88 -5.00 2.97
N PRO A 119 -7.79 -6.33 2.80
CA PRO A 119 -8.43 -7.25 3.73
C PRO A 119 -7.78 -7.13 5.11
N ALA A 120 -8.60 -7.01 6.16
CA ALA A 120 -8.13 -6.80 7.53
C ALA A 120 -7.13 -7.87 8.00
N GLU A 121 -7.27 -9.11 7.53
CA GLU A 121 -6.34 -10.20 7.83
C GLU A 121 -4.92 -9.91 7.32
N GLN A 122 -4.79 -9.29 6.13
CA GLN A 122 -3.49 -8.94 5.55
C GLN A 122 -2.82 -7.81 6.34
N VAL A 123 -3.60 -6.81 6.75
CA VAL A 123 -3.12 -5.73 7.61
C VAL A 123 -2.72 -6.27 8.98
N GLY A 124 -3.49 -7.22 9.55
CA GLY A 124 -3.16 -7.90 10.80
C GLY A 124 -1.88 -8.75 10.71
N ARG A 125 -1.62 -9.40 9.57
CA ARG A 125 -0.33 -10.06 9.30
C ARG A 125 0.82 -9.06 9.25
N LEU A 126 0.66 -7.95 8.54
CA LEU A 126 1.68 -6.90 8.47
C LEU A 126 1.96 -6.29 9.85
N LYS A 127 0.91 -6.01 10.63
CA LYS A 127 1.03 -5.50 12.01
C LYS A 127 1.92 -6.41 12.87
N ARG A 128 1.60 -7.70 12.90
CA ARG A 128 2.39 -8.71 13.65
C ARG A 128 3.83 -8.77 13.15
N ALA A 129 4.04 -8.74 11.83
CA ALA A 129 5.39 -8.74 11.27
C ALA A 129 6.19 -7.50 11.67
N VAL A 130 5.63 -6.30 11.54
CA VAL A 130 6.31 -5.04 11.91
C VAL A 130 6.65 -5.01 13.40
N GLN A 131 5.66 -5.28 14.26
CA GLN A 131 5.84 -5.22 15.71
C GLN A 131 6.80 -6.31 16.21
N SER A 132 6.74 -7.53 15.67
CA SER A 132 7.67 -8.60 16.08
C SER A 132 9.10 -8.30 15.67
N GLN A 133 9.33 -7.79 14.46
CA GLN A 133 10.68 -7.43 13.99
C GLN A 133 11.23 -6.20 14.72
N SER A 134 10.38 -5.24 15.05
CA SER A 134 10.73 -4.05 15.84
C SER A 134 11.17 -4.41 17.26
N ARG A 135 10.40 -5.24 17.97
CA ARG A 135 10.73 -5.69 19.33
C ARG A 135 11.97 -6.57 19.40
N ARG A 136 12.27 -7.32 18.33
CA ARG A 136 13.48 -8.16 18.23
C ARG A 136 14.74 -7.34 17.92
N SER A 137 14.60 -6.09 17.52
CA SER A 137 15.72 -5.23 17.12
C SER A 137 16.15 -4.34 18.27
N CYS A 138 17.40 -4.47 18.73
CA CYS A 138 17.95 -3.58 19.77
C CYS A 138 18.01 -2.10 19.33
N SER A 139 18.11 -1.84 18.03
CA SER A 139 18.19 -0.47 17.52
C SER A 139 16.83 0.20 17.37
N VAL A 140 15.83 -0.54 16.87
CA VAL A 140 14.48 0.01 16.64
C VAL A 140 13.64 -0.06 17.92
N ASN A 141 13.67 -1.21 18.60
CA ASN A 141 13.10 -1.45 19.92
C ASN A 141 11.72 -0.81 20.19
N GLY A 142 10.75 -1.02 19.28
CA GLY A 142 9.39 -0.50 19.48
C GLY A 142 9.20 0.98 19.11
N ASP A 143 10.12 1.60 18.37
CA ASP A 143 10.00 2.99 17.95
C ASP A 143 8.76 3.21 17.05
N CYS A 144 7.76 3.92 17.59
CA CYS A 144 6.47 4.11 16.94
C CYS A 144 6.58 4.80 15.57
N LYS A 145 7.54 5.71 15.41
CA LYS A 145 7.79 6.43 14.15
C LYS A 145 8.28 5.46 13.07
N SER A 146 9.26 4.62 13.40
CA SER A 146 9.83 3.63 12.48
C SER A 146 8.79 2.60 12.07
N GLU A 147 8.00 2.10 13.02
CA GLU A 147 6.92 1.14 12.75
C GLU A 147 5.84 1.74 11.86
N ALA A 148 5.34 2.94 12.20
CA ALA A 148 4.29 3.60 11.45
C ALA A 148 4.73 3.93 10.02
N VAL A 149 5.90 4.54 9.83
CA VAL A 149 6.41 4.86 8.48
C VAL A 149 6.65 3.60 7.66
N THR A 150 7.18 2.54 8.27
CA THR A 150 7.37 1.25 7.59
C THR A 150 6.04 0.65 7.14
N ALA A 151 5.03 0.63 8.02
CA ALA A 151 3.70 0.15 7.69
C ALA A 151 3.07 0.99 6.57
N PHE A 152 3.14 2.32 6.66
CA PHE A 152 2.60 3.24 5.66
C PHE A 152 3.18 2.97 4.27
N VAL A 153 4.51 2.89 4.18
CA VAL A 153 5.21 2.64 2.92
C VAL A 153 4.84 1.27 2.34
N LEU A 154 4.81 0.23 3.17
CA LEU A 154 4.51 -1.12 2.74
C LEU A 154 3.04 -1.31 2.31
N LEU A 155 2.09 -0.61 2.94
CA LEU A 155 0.68 -0.60 2.55
C LEU A 155 0.50 0.17 1.24
N ARG A 156 1.01 1.40 1.13
CA ARG A 156 0.87 2.21 -0.08
C ARG A 156 1.53 1.55 -1.28
N ARG A 157 2.73 0.96 -1.14
CA ARG A 157 3.40 0.24 -2.25
C ARG A 157 2.63 -1.00 -2.73
N ARG A 158 1.64 -1.48 -1.97
CA ARG A 158 0.68 -2.51 -2.38
C ARG A 158 -0.59 -1.95 -2.99
N GLY A 159 -0.69 -0.62 -3.12
CA GLY A 159 -1.89 0.06 -3.56
C GLY A 159 -2.99 0.05 -2.52
N TRP A 160 -2.66 -0.13 -1.25
CA TRP A 160 -3.66 -0.20 -0.20
C TRP A 160 -3.86 1.14 0.50
N GLU A 161 -5.09 1.37 0.91
CA GLU A 161 -5.46 2.53 1.71
C GLU A 161 -4.66 2.53 3.02
N ALA A 162 -3.99 3.65 3.29
CA ALA A 162 -3.25 3.85 4.52
C ALA A 162 -3.22 5.34 4.85
N VAL A 163 -3.51 5.67 6.11
CA VAL A 163 -3.41 7.04 6.63
C VAL A 163 -2.41 7.04 7.77
N LEU A 164 -1.34 7.82 7.64
CA LEU A 164 -0.32 8.00 8.67
C LEU A 164 -0.72 9.17 9.57
N HIS A 165 -0.84 8.91 10.86
CA HIS A 165 -1.19 9.90 11.87
C HIS A 165 0.01 10.19 12.78
N VAL A 166 0.17 11.46 13.13
CA VAL A 166 0.98 11.90 14.26
C VAL A 166 0.00 12.51 15.26
N GLY A 167 0.01 12.02 16.48
CA GLY A 167 -0.88 12.49 17.54
C GLY A 167 -0.13 12.94 18.78
N VAL A 168 -0.83 13.73 19.58
CA VAL A 168 -0.36 14.22 20.88
C VAL A 168 -1.37 13.85 21.95
N ARG A 169 -0.86 13.62 23.15
CA ARG A 169 -1.64 13.55 24.38
C ARG A 169 -1.10 14.60 25.32
N GLU A 170 -1.98 15.31 26.01
CA GLU A 170 -1.59 16.39 26.94
C GLU A 170 -1.14 15.86 28.31
N HIS A 171 -1.78 14.80 28.83
CA HIS A 171 -1.45 14.25 30.15
C HIS A 171 -1.38 12.71 30.19
N PRO A 172 -0.23 12.13 30.57
CA PRO A 172 1.09 12.74 30.53
C PRO A 172 1.46 13.13 29.09
N PHE A 173 2.18 14.26 28.94
CA PHE A 173 2.53 14.78 27.62
C PHE A 173 3.33 13.74 26.84
N ALA A 174 2.80 13.34 25.69
CA ALA A 174 3.43 12.34 24.83
C ALA A 174 3.04 12.56 23.37
N LEU A 175 3.94 12.17 22.48
CA LEU A 175 3.70 12.11 21.04
C LEU A 175 3.66 10.65 20.61
N HIS A 176 2.78 10.35 19.67
CA HIS A 176 2.65 9.02 19.10
C HIS A 176 2.46 9.08 17.59
N THR A 177 2.81 8.01 16.91
CA THR A 177 2.68 7.90 15.45
C THR A 177 2.14 6.53 15.11
N TRP A 178 1.11 6.47 14.28
CA TRP A 178 0.48 5.22 13.85
C TRP A 178 -0.06 5.34 12.44
N VAL A 179 -0.30 4.21 11.79
CA VAL A 179 -1.01 4.12 10.52
C VAL A 179 -2.35 3.45 10.73
N SER A 180 -3.42 4.05 10.23
CA SER A 180 -4.74 3.44 10.13
C SER A 180 -4.95 2.82 8.75
N SER A 181 -5.41 1.57 8.71
CA SER A 181 -5.78 0.86 7.47
C SER A 181 -6.73 -0.30 7.78
N ALA A 182 -7.83 -0.41 7.02
CA ALA A 182 -8.86 -1.45 7.21
C ALA A 182 -9.33 -1.64 8.67
N GLY A 183 -9.47 -0.53 9.42
CA GLY A 183 -9.90 -0.55 10.83
C GLY A 183 -8.84 -1.01 11.82
N LEU A 184 -7.59 -1.24 11.38
CA LEU A 184 -6.47 -1.60 12.22
C LEU A 184 -5.42 -0.48 12.27
N CYS A 185 -4.74 -0.38 13.40
CA CYS A 185 -3.64 0.57 13.60
C CYS A 185 -2.28 -0.14 13.73
N ILE A 186 -1.25 0.41 13.08
CA ILE A 186 0.15 -0.06 13.15
C ILE A 186 1.11 1.12 13.41
N PRO A 187 1.78 1.18 14.58
CA PRO A 187 1.43 0.50 15.82
C PRO A 187 0.01 0.84 16.32
N ASP A 188 -0.42 0.24 17.43
CA ASP A 188 -1.69 0.58 18.09
C ASP A 188 -1.84 2.10 18.28
N ALA A 189 -3.01 2.67 18.01
CA ALA A 189 -3.23 4.12 18.15
C ALA A 189 -3.27 4.57 19.62
N ASP A 190 -3.62 3.64 20.51
CA ASP A 190 -3.82 3.83 21.94
C ASP A 190 -2.92 2.88 22.75
N PRO A 191 -1.58 2.99 22.65
CA PRO A 191 -0.67 2.12 23.37
C PRO A 191 -0.92 2.19 24.88
N GLY A 192 -1.26 1.05 25.49
CA GLY A 192 -1.60 0.98 26.92
C GLY A 192 -2.97 1.56 27.29
N GLY A 193 -3.90 1.70 26.34
CA GLY A 193 -5.23 2.28 26.56
C GLY A 193 -5.24 3.80 26.63
N HIS A 194 -4.17 4.43 26.12
CA HIS A 194 -4.00 5.87 26.16
C HIS A 194 -4.27 6.50 24.80
N ALA A 195 -5.37 7.25 24.68
CA ALA A 195 -5.72 7.92 23.44
C ALA A 195 -4.76 9.08 23.10
N PHE A 196 -4.45 9.21 21.81
CA PHE A 196 -3.70 10.34 21.26
C PHE A 196 -4.60 11.08 20.25
N THR A 197 -4.66 12.41 20.37
CA THR A 197 -5.39 13.26 19.43
C THR A 197 -4.52 13.48 18.19
N PRO A 198 -4.97 13.14 16.97
CA PRO A 198 -4.22 13.41 15.75
C PRO A 198 -4.02 14.91 15.55
N VAL A 199 -2.77 15.32 15.32
CA VAL A 199 -2.39 16.71 14.96
C VAL A 199 -1.91 16.82 13.51
N LEU A 200 -1.54 15.69 12.90
CA LEU A 200 -1.20 15.59 11.48
C LEU A 200 -1.70 14.24 10.96
N SER A 201 -2.35 14.25 9.80
CA SER A 201 -2.75 13.03 9.08
C SER A 201 -2.28 13.13 7.64
N ILE A 202 -1.61 12.10 7.15
CA ILE A 202 -1.10 12.03 5.77
C ILE A 202 -1.79 10.85 5.10
N GLY A 203 -2.66 11.15 4.14
CA GLY A 203 -3.40 10.15 3.37
C GLY A 203 -3.32 10.42 1.87
N ARG A 204 -4.45 10.25 1.17
CA ARG A 204 -4.60 10.59 -0.24
C ARG A 204 -4.63 12.12 -0.40
N GLY A 205 -3.90 12.68 -1.38
CA GLY A 205 -3.93 14.11 -1.69
C GLY A 205 -2.99 15.03 -0.89
N GLY A 206 -2.15 14.48 0.01
CA GLY A 206 -1.20 15.26 0.81
C GLY A 206 -1.64 15.47 2.26
N PRO A 207 -0.89 16.24 3.06
CA PRO A 207 -1.29 16.67 4.39
C PRO A 207 -2.44 17.69 4.36
#